data_AF-A0A0K2RUY4-F1
#
_entry.id   AF-A0A0K2RUY4-F1
#
_cell.length_a   1.000
_cell.length_b   1.000
_cell.length_c   1.000
_cell.angle_alpha   90.00
_cell.angle_beta   90.00
_cell.angle_gamma   90.00
#
_symmetry.space_group_name_H-M   'P 1'
#
loop_
_entity.id
_entity.type
_entity.pdbx_description
1 polymer ?
#
loop_
_entity_poly.entity_id
_entity_poly.type
_entity_poly.pdbx_seq_one_letter_code
_entity_poly.pdbx_strand_id
1 'polypeptide(L)'
;MHGIRQYKFHRDPRELQKLWAKALVRSAGLKEEEFALAYYAPILHLGARQGSGSDEQFSETECRLIAAWLVSQGTPVPVVQGPATRWLRDGIDWFIRNRAAEGLTQAIVASAFREVAVYVDPLHASRRHEARRTVAEVITKEKPRILIAHSLGSVVAYETLWAWPNLRVDLLLTLGSPLALPGIFADRLDPFEAGQRRKPPG
;
A
#
# COMPACT_ATOMS: atom_id res chain seq x y z
N MET A 1 6.02 5.46 6.63
CA MET A 1 4.58 5.14 6.56
C MET A 1 4.39 3.66 6.28
N HIS A 2 3.47 2.99 6.97
CA HIS A 2 3.23 1.56 6.71
C HIS A 2 1.76 1.20 6.87
N GLY A 3 1.23 0.48 5.89
CA GLY A 3 -0.20 0.15 5.78
C GLY A 3 -0.48 -1.34 5.72
N ILE A 4 0.27 -2.09 4.90
CA ILE A 4 -0.20 -3.43 4.54
C ILE A 4 0.08 -4.49 5.62
N ARG A 5 -0.99 -5.14 6.09
CA ARG A 5 -1.03 -6.33 6.96
C ARG A 5 -0.46 -6.15 8.38
N GLN A 6 0.09 -4.99 8.69
CA GLN A 6 0.70 -4.72 9.99
C GLN A 6 -0.28 -4.79 11.16
N TYR A 7 -1.56 -4.54 10.93
CA TYR A 7 -2.62 -4.68 11.95
C TYR A 7 -2.69 -6.10 12.55
N LYS A 8 -2.22 -7.12 11.81
CA LYS A 8 -2.19 -8.52 12.28
C LYS A 8 -1.06 -8.78 13.28
N PHE A 9 0.04 -8.05 13.18
CA PHE A 9 1.25 -8.27 13.99
C PHE A 9 1.45 -7.17 15.05
N HIS A 10 1.01 -5.95 14.74
CA HIS A 10 1.19 -4.76 15.56
C HIS A 10 -0.13 -3.97 15.61
N ARG A 11 -0.94 -4.25 16.64
CA ARG A 11 -2.13 -3.46 16.94
C ARG A 11 -1.78 -2.10 17.56
N ASP A 12 -0.66 -2.03 18.26
CA ASP A 12 -0.10 -0.78 18.80
C ASP A 12 0.90 -0.17 17.79
N PRO A 13 0.59 1.00 17.20
CA PRO A 13 1.52 1.71 16.33
C PRO A 13 2.89 2.00 16.98
N ARG A 14 2.95 2.12 18.32
CA ARG A 14 4.20 2.40 19.05
C ARG A 14 5.19 1.25 18.93
N GLU A 15 4.72 0.01 18.93
CA GLU A 15 5.59 -1.16 18.79
C GLU A 15 6.22 -1.23 17.40
N LEU A 16 5.43 -0.92 16.37
CA LEU A 16 5.94 -0.81 15.01
C LEU A 16 6.93 0.36 14.88
N GLN A 17 6.63 1.52 15.48
CA GLN A 17 7.53 2.67 15.47
C GLN A 17 8.87 2.35 16.13
N LYS A 18 8.88 1.71 17.31
CA LYS A 18 10.11 1.27 17.99
C LYS A 18 10.93 0.30 17.15
N LEU A 19 10.26 -0.65 16.48
CA LEU A 19 10.95 -1.64 15.63
C LEU A 19 11.67 -0.96 14.46
N TRP A 20 10.99 0.00 13.80
CA TRP A 20 11.59 0.79 12.74
C TRP A 20 12.69 1.71 13.26
N ALA A 21 12.47 2.41 14.38
CA ALA A 21 13.47 3.27 14.98
C ALA A 21 14.76 2.50 15.31
N LYS A 22 14.66 1.33 15.94
CA LYS A 22 15.82 0.47 16.21
C LYS A 22 16.59 0.08 14.94
N ALA A 23 15.88 -0.27 13.87
CA ALA A 23 16.52 -0.61 12.59
C ALA A 23 17.22 0.60 11.95
N LEU A 24 16.60 1.79 12.01
CA LEU A 24 17.15 3.03 11.47
C LEU A 24 18.33 3.56 12.30
N VAL A 25 18.27 3.47 13.63
CA VAL A 25 19.40 3.77 14.53
C VAL A 25 20.60 2.92 14.13
N ARG A 26 20.40 1.60 13.97
CA ARG A 26 21.47 0.66 13.63
C ARG A 26 22.07 0.90 12.24
N SER A 27 21.26 1.25 11.25
CA SER A 27 21.67 1.31 9.84
C SER A 27 22.10 2.71 9.38
N ALA A 28 21.52 3.76 9.96
CA ALA A 28 21.69 5.15 9.52
C ALA A 28 22.18 6.09 10.64
N GLY A 29 22.34 5.60 11.88
CA GLY A 29 22.82 6.41 13.00
C GLY A 29 21.83 7.48 13.49
N LEU A 30 20.56 7.39 13.10
CA LEU A 30 19.50 8.28 13.57
C LEU A 30 19.18 8.03 15.05
N LYS A 31 18.69 9.04 15.75
CA LYS A 31 18.11 8.90 17.09
C LYS A 31 16.66 8.44 16.99
N GLU A 32 16.16 7.77 18.03
CA GLU A 32 14.79 7.26 18.05
C GLU A 32 13.75 8.40 17.96
N GLU A 33 14.02 9.53 18.61
CA GLU A 33 13.20 10.75 18.54
C GLU A 33 13.20 11.45 17.17
N GLU A 34 14.12 11.12 16.27
CA GLU A 34 14.14 11.66 14.90
C GLU A 34 13.19 10.92 13.95
N PHE A 35 12.45 9.91 14.46
CA PHE A 35 11.54 9.09 13.68
C PHE A 35 10.12 9.06 14.25
N ALA A 36 9.17 9.42 13.40
CA ALA A 36 7.74 9.29 13.67
C ALA A 36 7.04 8.40 12.64
N LEU A 37 6.07 7.61 13.10
CA LEU A 37 5.30 6.71 12.24
C LEU A 37 3.88 7.22 12.02
N ALA A 38 3.53 7.50 10.75
CA ALA A 38 2.13 7.58 10.34
C ALA A 38 1.57 6.18 10.07
N TYR A 39 0.65 5.73 10.94
CA TYR A 39 0.07 4.39 10.91
C TYR A 39 -1.43 4.45 10.64
N TYR A 40 -1.82 4.08 9.42
CA TYR A 40 -3.22 4.10 8.96
C TYR A 40 -3.76 2.69 8.65
N ALA A 41 -2.96 1.62 8.83
CA ALA A 41 -3.33 0.25 8.49
C ALA A 41 -4.71 -0.20 9.03
N PRO A 42 -5.09 0.11 10.30
CA PRO A 42 -6.38 -0.32 10.83
C PRO A 42 -7.58 0.29 10.10
N ILE A 43 -7.42 1.47 9.49
CA ILE A 43 -8.48 2.19 8.77
C ILE A 43 -8.86 1.44 7.48
N LEU A 44 -7.91 0.79 6.83
CA LEU A 44 -8.14 0.04 5.59
C LEU A 44 -8.50 -1.43 5.82
N HIS A 45 -8.43 -1.89 7.07
CA HIS A 45 -8.79 -3.25 7.41
C HIS A 45 -10.32 -3.39 7.59
N LEU A 46 -10.95 -4.21 6.76
CA LEU A 46 -12.38 -4.53 6.85
C LEU A 46 -12.68 -5.75 7.76
N GLY A 47 -11.68 -6.30 8.46
CA GLY A 47 -11.81 -7.58 9.17
C GLY A 47 -11.40 -8.78 8.31
N ALA A 48 -11.31 -9.95 8.93
CA ALA A 48 -11.16 -11.21 8.18
C ALA A 48 -12.53 -11.60 7.60
N ARG A 49 -12.60 -11.86 6.28
CA ARG A 49 -13.72 -12.64 5.72
C ARG A 49 -13.67 -14.03 6.38
N GLN A 50 -14.74 -14.44 7.05
CA GLN A 50 -14.86 -15.81 7.56
C GLN A 50 -14.83 -16.76 6.36
N GLY A 51 -13.78 -17.56 6.28
CA GLY A 51 -13.54 -18.57 5.26
C GLY A 51 -12.31 -19.36 5.63
N SER A 52 -12.50 -20.48 6.33
CA SER A 52 -11.45 -21.43 6.66
C SER A 52 -11.14 -22.29 5.43
N GLY A 53 -9.99 -22.08 4.80
CA GLY A 53 -9.50 -22.97 3.74
C GLY A 53 -8.98 -22.21 2.52
N SER A 54 -8.23 -22.92 1.69
CA SER A 54 -7.55 -22.51 0.45
C SER A 54 -8.39 -21.78 -0.62
N ASP A 55 -9.66 -21.48 -0.34
CA ASP A 55 -10.57 -20.71 -1.20
C ASP A 55 -10.72 -19.29 -0.68
N GLU A 56 -9.62 -18.51 -0.68
CA GLU A 56 -9.75 -17.06 -0.60
C GLU A 56 -10.50 -16.58 -1.84
N GLN A 57 -11.81 -16.37 -1.70
CA GLN A 57 -12.63 -15.75 -2.74
C GLN A 57 -12.26 -14.27 -2.79
N PHE A 58 -11.65 -13.88 -3.91
CA PHE A 58 -11.39 -12.48 -4.23
C PHE A 58 -12.70 -11.81 -4.66
N SER A 59 -12.93 -10.59 -4.20
CA SER A 59 -14.00 -9.76 -4.78
C SER A 59 -13.69 -9.43 -6.24
N GLU A 60 -14.68 -8.98 -7.00
CA GLU A 60 -14.46 -8.59 -8.41
C GLU A 60 -13.42 -7.47 -8.53
N THR A 61 -13.42 -6.50 -7.61
CA THR A 61 -12.41 -5.44 -7.56
C THR A 61 -11.03 -6.00 -7.23
N GLU A 62 -10.91 -6.90 -6.24
CA GLU A 62 -9.64 -7.59 -5.94
C GLU A 62 -9.12 -8.36 -7.16
N CYS A 63 -9.97 -9.14 -7.83
CA CYS A 63 -9.62 -9.87 -9.05
C CYS A 63 -9.06 -8.96 -10.14
N ARG A 64 -9.73 -7.83 -10.41
CA ARG A 64 -9.29 -6.86 -11.43
C ARG A 64 -7.94 -6.24 -11.09
N LEU A 65 -7.72 -5.87 -9.82
CA LEU A 65 -6.47 -5.25 -9.37
C LEU A 65 -5.30 -6.25 -9.41
N ILE A 66 -5.52 -7.49 -8.95
CA ILE A 66 -4.52 -8.55 -9.01
C ILE A 66 -4.18 -8.88 -10.47
N ALA A 67 -5.18 -8.98 -11.35
CA ALA A 67 -4.98 -9.23 -12.77
C ALA A 67 -4.11 -8.14 -13.43
N ALA A 68 -4.47 -6.87 -13.23
CA ALA A 68 -3.72 -5.74 -13.77
C ALA A 68 -2.27 -5.74 -13.25
N TRP A 69 -2.07 -6.04 -11.97
CA TRP A 69 -0.75 -6.18 -11.39
C TRP A 69 0.04 -7.32 -12.03
N LEU A 70 -0.50 -8.54 -12.11
CA LEU A 70 0.19 -9.69 -12.69
C LEU A 70 0.62 -9.43 -14.14
N VAL A 71 -0.26 -8.84 -14.95
CA VAL A 71 0.07 -8.43 -16.32
C VAL A 71 1.22 -7.42 -16.33
N SER A 72 1.23 -6.43 -15.43
CA SER A 72 2.33 -5.47 -15.32
C SER A 72 3.67 -6.11 -14.91
N GLN A 73 3.64 -7.26 -14.24
CA GLN A 73 4.84 -8.00 -13.84
C GLN A 73 5.36 -8.94 -14.94
N GLY A 74 4.65 -9.03 -16.07
CA GLY A 74 4.97 -9.94 -17.17
C GLY A 74 4.55 -11.39 -16.91
N THR A 75 3.60 -11.62 -16.00
CA THR A 75 3.09 -12.96 -15.71
C THR A 75 2.42 -13.54 -16.97
N PRO A 76 2.74 -14.78 -17.37
CA PRO A 76 2.09 -15.42 -18.50
C PRO A 76 0.57 -15.43 -18.35
N VAL A 77 -0.14 -14.97 -19.38
CA VAL A 77 -1.60 -15.06 -19.46
C VAL A 77 -1.93 -16.42 -20.08
N PRO A 78 -2.55 -17.36 -19.34
CA PRO A 78 -2.89 -18.66 -19.88
C PRO A 78 -4.04 -18.54 -20.87
N VAL A 79 -4.05 -19.47 -21.84
CA VAL A 79 -5.25 -19.77 -22.62
C VAL A 79 -6.24 -20.41 -21.64
N VAL A 80 -7.24 -19.65 -21.20
CA VAL A 80 -8.08 -20.02 -20.06
C VAL A 80 -8.84 -21.32 -20.33
N GLN A 81 -8.51 -22.37 -19.57
CA GLN A 81 -9.40 -23.49 -19.29
C GLN A 81 -9.59 -23.60 -17.77
N GLY A 82 -10.67 -23.01 -17.24
CA GLY A 82 -11.04 -23.04 -15.83
C GLY A 82 -11.46 -21.67 -15.25
N PRO A 83 -11.83 -21.60 -13.96
CA PRO A 83 -12.27 -20.35 -13.32
C PRO A 83 -11.17 -19.28 -13.33
N ALA A 84 -11.52 -18.02 -13.60
CA ALA A 84 -10.57 -16.90 -13.64
C ALA A 84 -9.73 -16.74 -12.34
N THR A 85 -10.27 -17.14 -11.20
CA THR A 85 -9.59 -17.13 -9.89
C THR A 85 -8.42 -18.11 -9.78
N ARG A 86 -8.40 -19.19 -10.58
CA ARG A 86 -7.28 -20.14 -10.64
C ARG A 86 -6.05 -19.47 -11.25
N TRP A 87 -6.21 -18.78 -12.37
CA TRP A 87 -5.11 -18.04 -12.99
C TRP A 87 -4.50 -17.00 -12.05
N LEU A 88 -5.33 -16.28 -11.29
CA LEU A 88 -4.82 -15.29 -10.32
C LEU A 88 -3.91 -15.95 -9.29
N ARG A 89 -4.29 -17.10 -8.75
CA ARG A 89 -3.47 -17.86 -7.79
C ARG A 89 -2.18 -18.36 -8.42
N ASP A 90 -2.27 -18.99 -9.59
CA ASP A 90 -1.12 -19.51 -10.32
C ASP A 90 -0.14 -18.39 -10.71
N GLY A 91 -0.67 -17.22 -11.07
CA GLY A 91 0.10 -16.03 -11.39
C GLY A 91 0.80 -15.42 -10.17
N ILE A 92 0.13 -15.37 -9.02
CA ILE A 92 0.76 -14.95 -7.74
C ILE A 92 1.90 -15.91 -7.39
N ASP A 93 1.67 -17.21 -7.52
CA ASP A 93 2.68 -18.24 -7.29
C ASP A 93 3.87 -18.13 -8.23
N TRP A 94 3.62 -17.92 -9.51
CA TRP A 94 4.65 -17.66 -10.50
C TRP A 94 5.49 -16.43 -10.12
N PHE A 95 4.84 -15.34 -9.71
CA PHE A 95 5.53 -14.12 -9.29
C PHE A 95 6.43 -14.37 -8.08
N ILE A 96 5.90 -15.04 -7.03
CA ILE A 96 6.66 -15.34 -5.81
C ILE A 96 7.92 -16.14 -6.15
N ARG A 97 7.80 -17.17 -6.99
CA ARG A 97 8.93 -18.01 -7.40
C ARG A 97 9.95 -17.27 -8.27
N ASN A 98 9.49 -16.43 -9.20
CA ASN A 98 10.37 -15.87 -10.24
C ASN A 98 11.02 -14.54 -9.87
N ARG A 99 10.58 -13.87 -8.80
CA ARG A 99 11.09 -12.55 -8.40
C ARG A 99 11.96 -12.58 -7.15
N ALA A 100 12.43 -13.75 -6.72
CA ALA A 100 13.18 -13.92 -5.48
C ALA A 100 12.49 -13.23 -4.28
N ALA A 101 11.15 -13.30 -4.23
CA ALA A 101 10.34 -12.69 -3.19
C ALA A 101 10.27 -13.59 -1.95
N GLU A 102 11.45 -13.93 -1.40
CA GLU A 102 11.57 -14.82 -0.25
C GLU A 102 10.74 -14.32 0.93
N GLY A 103 9.97 -15.22 1.55
CA GLY A 103 9.06 -14.90 2.65
C GLY A 103 7.69 -14.34 2.23
N LEU A 104 7.47 -14.05 0.94
CA LEU A 104 6.15 -13.67 0.43
C LEU A 104 5.29 -14.93 0.22
N THR A 105 4.07 -14.92 0.73
CA THR A 105 3.08 -16.01 0.54
C THR A 105 1.86 -15.48 -0.19
N GLN A 106 1.08 -16.35 -0.84
CA GLN A 106 -0.18 -15.96 -1.48
C GLN A 106 -1.08 -15.16 -0.53
N ALA A 107 -1.20 -15.58 0.73
CA ALA A 107 -1.99 -14.89 1.73
C ALA A 107 -1.49 -13.47 2.04
N ILE A 108 -0.17 -13.22 1.96
CA ILE A 108 0.40 -11.87 2.13
C ILE A 108 0.00 -10.99 0.95
N VAL A 109 0.14 -11.52 -0.27
CA VAL A 109 -0.27 -10.83 -1.49
C VAL A 109 -1.77 -10.54 -1.49
N ALA A 110 -2.61 -11.53 -1.17
CA ALA A 110 -4.06 -11.37 -1.08
C ALA A 110 -4.45 -10.30 -0.05
N SER A 111 -3.83 -10.30 1.14
CA SER A 111 -4.06 -9.28 2.15
C SER A 111 -3.67 -7.88 1.66
N ALA A 112 -2.58 -7.77 0.90
CA ALA A 112 -2.15 -6.50 0.29
C ALA A 112 -3.19 -5.96 -0.68
N PHE A 113 -3.70 -6.82 -1.57
CA PHE A 113 -4.71 -6.44 -2.55
C PHE A 113 -6.06 -6.09 -1.94
N ARG A 114 -6.43 -6.69 -0.80
CA ARG A 114 -7.64 -6.29 -0.06
C ARG A 114 -7.56 -4.84 0.41
N GLU A 115 -6.45 -4.43 1.02
CA GLU A 115 -6.28 -3.04 1.45
C GLU A 115 -6.20 -2.07 0.27
N VAL A 116 -5.54 -2.46 -0.81
CA VAL A 116 -5.52 -1.68 -2.06
C VAL A 116 -6.96 -1.52 -2.59
N ALA A 117 -7.74 -2.60 -2.64
CA ALA A 117 -9.13 -2.56 -3.06
C ALA A 117 -9.95 -1.60 -2.19
N VAL A 118 -9.82 -1.68 -0.86
CA VAL A 118 -10.49 -0.76 0.06
C VAL A 118 -10.09 0.68 -0.19
N TYR A 119 -8.82 0.94 -0.49
CA TYR A 119 -8.35 2.30 -0.72
C TYR A 119 -8.87 2.90 -2.03
N VAL A 120 -8.98 2.11 -3.10
CA VAL A 120 -9.39 2.60 -4.42
C VAL A 120 -10.90 2.55 -4.67
N ASP A 121 -11.65 1.78 -3.87
CA ASP A 121 -13.09 1.63 -4.04
C ASP A 121 -13.85 2.90 -3.60
N PRO A 122 -14.65 3.52 -4.48
CA PRO A 122 -15.48 4.67 -4.12
C PRO A 122 -16.44 4.42 -2.94
N LEU A 123 -16.88 3.16 -2.73
CA LEU A 123 -17.71 2.77 -1.59
C LEU A 123 -17.00 2.94 -0.25
N HIS A 124 -15.67 3.08 -0.27
CA HIS A 124 -14.82 3.25 0.91
C HIS A 124 -14.09 4.59 0.91
N ALA A 125 -14.61 5.60 0.19
CA ALA A 125 -14.01 6.94 0.09
C ALA A 125 -13.75 7.60 1.47
N SER A 126 -14.61 7.37 2.46
CA SER A 126 -14.42 7.87 3.83
C SER A 126 -13.15 7.28 4.48
N ARG A 127 -12.84 6.00 4.26
CA ARG A 127 -11.62 5.35 4.75
C ARG A 127 -10.37 5.86 4.04
N ARG A 128 -10.45 6.10 2.72
CA ARG A 128 -9.37 6.75 1.96
C ARG A 128 -9.09 8.15 2.51
N HIS A 129 -10.13 8.94 2.77
CA HIS A 129 -10.01 10.26 3.38
C HIS A 129 -9.41 10.19 4.79
N GLU A 130 -9.90 9.29 5.64
CA GLU A 130 -9.41 9.12 7.01
C GLU A 130 -7.94 8.69 7.04
N ALA A 131 -7.54 7.74 6.18
CA ALA A 131 -6.14 7.35 6.03
C ALA A 131 -5.26 8.55 5.64
N ARG A 132 -5.70 9.38 4.67
CA ARG A 132 -4.97 10.59 4.29
C ARG A 132 -4.91 11.63 5.42
N ARG A 133 -5.99 11.78 6.19
CA ARG A 133 -6.08 12.68 7.36
C ARG A 133 -5.10 12.27 8.45
N THR A 134 -5.03 10.99 8.82
CA THR A 134 -4.07 10.47 9.80
C THR A 134 -2.63 10.82 9.41
N VAL A 135 -2.32 10.78 8.13
CA VAL A 135 -0.99 11.14 7.61
C VAL A 135 -0.76 12.64 7.70
N ALA A 136 -1.75 13.45 7.31
CA ALA A 136 -1.67 14.91 7.40
C ALA A 136 -1.45 15.39 8.83
N GLU A 137 -2.11 14.76 9.81
CA GLU A 137 -1.96 15.06 11.24
C GLU A 137 -0.54 14.81 11.74
N VAL A 138 0.06 13.67 11.34
CA VAL A 138 1.45 13.36 11.70
C VAL A 138 2.42 14.34 11.05
N ILE A 139 2.25 14.66 9.76
CA ILE A 139 3.12 15.64 9.08
C ILE A 139 2.99 17.02 9.74
N THR A 140 1.78 17.43 10.11
CA THR A 140 1.53 18.72 10.77
C THR A 140 2.21 18.80 12.13
N LYS A 141 2.11 17.72 12.92
CA LYS A 141 2.68 17.65 14.28
C LYS A 141 4.21 17.57 14.26
N GLU A 142 4.76 16.67 13.44
CA GLU A 142 6.18 16.32 13.47
C GLU A 142 7.03 17.18 12.53
N LYS A 143 6.40 17.85 11.55
CA LYS A 143 7.06 18.72 10.55
C LYS A 143 8.30 18.06 9.91
N PRO A 144 8.17 16.85 9.32
CA PRO A 144 9.30 16.11 8.82
C PRO A 144 9.90 16.75 7.56
N ARG A 145 11.24 16.77 7.48
CA ARG A 145 11.94 17.10 6.21
C ARG A 145 11.84 15.99 5.18
N ILE A 146 11.86 14.74 5.63
CA ILE A 146 11.83 13.56 4.76
C ILE A 146 10.62 12.70 5.12
N LEU A 147 9.77 12.42 4.14
CA LEU A 147 8.67 11.47 4.24
C LEU A 147 9.05 10.18 3.52
N ILE A 148 9.22 9.10 4.26
CA ILE A 148 9.47 7.77 3.70
C ILE A 148 8.15 6.99 3.62
N ALA A 149 7.78 6.60 2.42
CA ALA A 149 6.54 5.91 2.12
C ALA A 149 6.81 4.57 1.41
N HIS A 150 6.18 3.49 1.86
CA HIS A 150 6.40 2.15 1.32
C HIS A 150 5.10 1.54 0.78
N SER A 151 5.17 0.91 -0.40
CA SER A 151 4.05 0.26 -1.07
C SER A 151 2.84 1.20 -1.16
N LEU A 152 1.64 0.78 -0.73
CA LEU A 152 0.42 1.61 -0.68
C LEU A 152 0.63 2.95 0.03
N GLY A 153 1.53 3.01 1.01
CA GLY A 153 1.85 4.25 1.73
C GLY A 153 2.36 5.35 0.81
N SER A 154 2.97 5.00 -0.32
CA SER A 154 3.42 5.97 -1.33
C SER A 154 2.25 6.70 -2.00
N VAL A 155 1.16 5.98 -2.24
CA VAL A 155 -0.09 6.56 -2.79
C VAL A 155 -0.73 7.45 -1.74
N VAL A 156 -0.87 6.95 -0.50
CA VAL A 156 -1.45 7.74 0.59
C VAL A 156 -0.66 9.02 0.83
N ALA A 157 0.67 8.94 0.87
CA ALA A 157 1.56 10.10 1.01
C ALA A 157 1.33 11.13 -0.10
N TYR A 158 1.36 10.67 -1.36
CA TYR A 158 1.20 11.51 -2.53
C TYR A 158 -0.13 12.26 -2.51
N GLU A 159 -1.24 11.55 -2.28
CA GLU A 159 -2.56 12.16 -2.24
C GLU A 159 -2.78 13.06 -1.01
N THR A 160 -2.14 12.75 0.12
CA THR A 160 -2.15 13.63 1.30
C THR A 160 -1.45 14.96 0.98
N LEU A 161 -0.29 14.95 0.33
CA LEU A 161 0.41 16.20 -0.01
C LEU A 161 -0.39 17.04 -1.01
N TRP A 162 -1.15 16.41 -1.91
CA TRP A 162 -2.06 17.12 -2.80
C TRP A 162 -3.28 17.70 -2.10
N ALA A 163 -3.93 16.92 -1.22
CA ALA A 163 -5.15 17.34 -0.54
C ALA A 163 -4.90 18.37 0.58
N TRP A 164 -3.68 18.47 1.11
CA TRP A 164 -3.29 19.47 2.10
C TRP A 164 -2.07 20.28 1.62
N PRO A 165 -2.26 21.28 0.73
CA PRO A 165 -1.17 22.00 0.05
C PRO A 165 -0.28 22.87 0.97
N ASN A 166 -0.69 23.05 2.23
CA ASN A 166 0.08 23.76 3.25
C ASN A 166 1.12 22.86 3.95
N LEU A 167 1.05 21.53 3.76
CA LEU A 167 2.08 20.63 4.27
C LEU A 167 3.40 20.88 3.51
N ARG A 168 4.51 20.75 4.24
CA ARG A 168 5.87 20.95 3.70
C ARG A 168 6.70 19.72 4.02
N VAL A 169 7.29 19.15 2.98
CA VAL A 169 8.21 18.01 3.06
C VAL A 169 9.26 18.20 1.98
N ASP A 170 10.53 18.34 2.36
CA ASP A 170 11.63 18.57 1.42
C ASP A 170 11.86 17.38 0.48
N LEU A 171 11.58 16.15 0.95
CA LEU A 171 11.77 14.92 0.20
C LEU A 171 10.69 13.86 0.48
N LEU A 172 9.97 13.42 -0.56
CA LEU A 172 9.17 12.20 -0.54
C LEU A 172 9.98 11.04 -1.13
N LEU A 173 10.41 10.10 -0.28
CA LEU A 173 11.08 8.87 -0.69
C LEU A 173 10.09 7.72 -0.73
N THR A 174 9.88 7.13 -1.91
CA THR A 174 8.96 5.99 -2.08
C THR A 174 9.70 4.67 -2.29
N LEU A 175 9.28 3.61 -1.60
CA LEU A 175 9.86 2.28 -1.67
C LEU A 175 8.82 1.27 -2.16
N GLY A 176 9.11 0.50 -3.23
CA GLY A 176 8.17 -0.48 -3.79
C GLY A 176 6.82 0.14 -4.21
N SER A 177 6.85 1.37 -4.72
CA SER A 177 5.66 2.21 -4.93
C SER A 177 4.78 1.71 -6.08
N PRO A 178 3.46 1.50 -5.85
CA PRO A 178 2.53 1.15 -6.90
C PRO A 178 1.99 2.37 -7.65
N LEU A 179 2.48 3.61 -7.35
CA LEU A 179 2.09 4.84 -8.05
C LEU A 179 2.16 4.70 -9.58
N ALA A 180 3.10 3.88 -10.04
CA ALA A 180 3.35 3.63 -11.45
C ALA A 180 2.42 2.64 -12.13
N LEU A 181 1.68 1.82 -11.37
CA LEU A 181 1.00 0.65 -11.89
C LEU A 181 -0.28 1.02 -12.66
N PRO A 182 -0.32 0.76 -13.98
CA PRO A 182 -1.52 0.97 -14.79
C PRO A 182 -2.68 0.12 -14.30
N GLY A 183 -3.90 0.66 -14.32
CA GLY A 183 -5.11 -0.07 -13.96
C GLY A 183 -5.26 -0.34 -12.46
N ILE A 184 -4.36 0.18 -11.62
CA ILE A 184 -4.46 0.14 -10.15
C ILE A 184 -4.55 1.56 -9.61
N PHE A 185 -3.48 2.35 -9.78
CA PHE A 185 -3.41 3.72 -9.26
C PHE A 185 -3.18 4.76 -10.34
N ALA A 186 -2.47 4.44 -11.43
CA ALA A 186 -2.12 5.45 -12.43
C ALA A 186 -3.32 6.26 -12.96
N ASP A 187 -4.49 5.62 -13.01
CA ASP A 187 -5.79 6.12 -13.47
C ASP A 187 -6.74 6.57 -12.34
N ARG A 188 -6.32 6.48 -11.06
CA ARG A 188 -7.19 6.68 -9.88
C ARG A 188 -6.62 7.62 -8.82
N LEU A 189 -5.43 8.18 -9.05
CA LEU A 189 -4.80 9.15 -8.14
C LEU A 189 -5.67 10.40 -8.00
N ASP A 190 -5.54 11.08 -6.86
CA ASP A 190 -6.19 12.36 -6.61
C ASP A 190 -5.12 13.44 -6.35
N PRO A 191 -4.98 14.46 -7.22
CA PRO A 191 -5.71 14.68 -8.47
C PRO A 191 -5.28 13.69 -9.56
N PHE A 192 -6.25 13.28 -10.39
CA PHE A 192 -5.97 12.54 -11.63
C PHE A 192 -5.87 13.56 -12.78
N GLU A 193 -4.66 13.84 -13.23
CA GLU A 193 -4.45 14.50 -14.52
C GLU A 193 -4.03 13.45 -15.54
N ALA A 194 -4.84 13.28 -16.60
CA ALA A 194 -4.66 12.24 -17.61
C ALA A 194 -3.23 12.27 -18.21
N GLY A 195 -2.38 11.37 -17.73
CA GLY A 195 -1.02 11.17 -18.25
C GLY A 195 0.08 12.04 -17.62
N GLN A 196 -0.21 12.92 -16.66
CA GLN A 196 0.83 13.73 -16.00
C GLN A 196 0.82 13.54 -14.48
N ARG A 197 1.77 12.75 -13.97
CA ARG A 197 2.11 12.78 -12.54
C ARG A 197 2.91 14.04 -12.29
N ARG A 198 2.40 14.89 -11.42
CA ARG A 198 3.07 16.14 -11.03
C ARG A 198 3.59 16.03 -9.61
N LYS A 199 4.66 16.77 -9.31
CA LYS A 199 5.13 16.90 -7.94
C LYS A 199 4.01 17.54 -7.10
N PRO A 200 3.61 16.96 -5.96
CA PRO A 200 2.68 17.60 -5.04
C PRO A 200 3.20 18.99 -4.61
N PRO A 201 2.32 19.93 -4.23
CA PRO A 201 2.73 21.23 -3.75
C PRO A 201 3.59 21.12 -2.48
N GLY A 202 4.70 21.86 -2.44
CA GLY A 202 5.67 21.88 -1.34
C GLY A 202 6.89 21.01 -1.57
#